data_AF-A0AA45GB11-F1
#
_entry.id   AF-A0AA45GB11-F1
#
_cell.length_a   1.000
_cell.length_b   1.000
_cell.length_c   1.000
_cell.angle_alpha   90.00
_cell.angle_beta   90.00
_cell.angle_gamma   90.00
#
_symmetry.space_group_name_H-M   'P 1'
#
loop_
_entity.id
_entity.type
_entity.pdbx_description
1 polymer ?
#
loop_
_entity_poly.entity_id
_entity_poly.type
_entity_poly.pdbx_seq_one_letter_code
_entity_poly.pdbx_strand_id
1 'polypeptide(L)'
;MSNDVPLAAGDDAFANHTFTALGVEPLVHRDRLGGSVMIVEKHPPSGPITLMTAGVSRLPLEAGRPCELAVEVVDGQQGAGVVALHRLCDMIAVNRLPPPPGVVMHSPGPFLDGTDISAMVVGRSSWGQAIDEVRDDRGNIVGDVWTIRLLTSGEAQLADEQGYAAVERAAGGPAGLLDVTRARAGATAHQSDVLFSKPIVVSKLHEQNPPAWVTLEDDGMLTSVTGLEDEAYVADPDNFEVWDVANFVARFPWTEGFLGAARPGDTARFVGDDGIDTSGNYVLES
;
A
#
# COMPACT_ATOMS: atom_id res chain seq x y z
N MET A 1 25.84 -4.49 -23.31
CA MET A 1 26.20 -5.84 -22.81
C MET A 1 24.96 -6.36 -22.11
N SER A 2 24.46 -7.54 -22.49
CA SER A 2 23.26 -8.10 -21.87
C SER A 2 23.59 -8.45 -20.42
N ASN A 3 22.93 -7.82 -19.45
CA ASN A 3 23.07 -8.14 -18.03
C ASN A 3 22.20 -9.36 -17.69
N ASP A 4 22.33 -10.43 -18.48
CA ASP A 4 21.56 -11.65 -18.22
C ASP A 4 22.13 -12.34 -16.99
N VAL A 5 21.30 -12.46 -15.95
CA VAL A 5 21.65 -13.19 -14.73
C VAL A 5 21.57 -14.69 -15.03
N PRO A 6 22.66 -15.47 -14.84
CA PRO A 6 22.61 -16.91 -15.06
C PRO A 6 21.67 -17.58 -14.05
N LEU A 7 20.73 -18.38 -14.56
CA LEU A 7 19.74 -19.09 -13.76
C LEU A 7 20.32 -20.34 -13.09
N ALA A 8 19.85 -20.65 -11.89
CA ALA A 8 20.10 -21.92 -11.22
C ALA A 8 19.39 -23.09 -11.93
N ALA A 9 19.84 -24.31 -11.62
CA ALA A 9 19.12 -25.52 -11.99
C ALA A 9 17.74 -25.50 -11.32
N GLY A 10 16.69 -25.79 -12.10
CA GLY A 10 15.32 -25.85 -11.57
C GLY A 10 15.05 -27.16 -10.84
N ASP A 11 14.12 -27.11 -9.89
CA ASP A 11 13.50 -28.28 -9.28
C ASP A 11 12.06 -28.38 -9.84
N ASP A 12 11.74 -29.52 -10.45
CA ASP A 12 10.44 -29.77 -11.09
C ASP A 12 9.27 -29.67 -10.10
N ALA A 13 9.53 -29.83 -8.79
CA ALA A 13 8.52 -29.64 -7.74
C ALA A 13 7.87 -28.26 -7.77
N PHE A 14 8.62 -27.19 -8.08
CA PHE A 14 8.07 -25.83 -8.16
C PHE A 14 7.14 -25.65 -9.37
N ALA A 15 7.56 -26.16 -10.53
CA ALA A 15 6.74 -26.10 -11.73
C ALA A 15 5.46 -26.93 -11.52
N ASN A 16 5.59 -28.17 -11.02
CA ASN A 16 4.45 -29.02 -10.73
C ASN A 16 3.50 -28.34 -9.75
N HIS A 17 4.00 -27.84 -8.61
CA HIS A 17 3.19 -27.13 -7.61
C HIS A 17 2.44 -25.95 -8.23
N THR A 18 3.13 -25.07 -8.95
CA THR A 18 2.51 -23.87 -9.54
C THR A 18 1.41 -24.23 -10.54
N PHE A 19 1.62 -25.26 -11.37
CA PHE A 19 0.62 -25.64 -12.37
C PHE A 19 -0.56 -26.43 -11.78
N THR A 20 -0.34 -27.28 -10.77
CA THR A 20 -1.39 -28.17 -10.23
C THR A 20 -2.09 -27.63 -8.99
N ALA A 21 -1.50 -26.65 -8.30
CA ALA A 21 -2.06 -26.03 -7.11
C ALA A 21 -3.52 -25.57 -7.31
N LEU A 22 -4.32 -25.63 -6.24
CA LEU A 22 -5.76 -25.32 -6.19
C LEU A 22 -6.68 -26.23 -7.02
N GLY A 23 -6.15 -27.18 -7.80
CA GLY A 23 -6.97 -28.12 -8.57
C GLY A 23 -7.81 -27.46 -9.67
N VAL A 24 -7.39 -26.30 -10.16
CA VAL A 24 -8.05 -25.55 -11.26
C VAL A 24 -7.12 -25.41 -12.46
N GLU A 25 -7.73 -25.26 -13.63
CA GLU A 25 -7.01 -25.08 -14.89
C GLU A 25 -6.13 -23.81 -14.84
N PRO A 26 -4.82 -23.91 -15.12
CA PRO A 26 -3.93 -22.76 -15.11
C PRO A 26 -4.07 -21.92 -16.39
N LEU A 27 -4.10 -20.60 -16.25
CA LEU A 27 -3.98 -19.66 -17.35
C LEU A 27 -2.58 -19.07 -17.38
N VAL A 28 -1.80 -19.39 -18.40
CA VAL A 28 -0.41 -18.91 -18.53
C VAL A 28 -0.40 -17.60 -19.29
N HIS A 29 0.15 -16.56 -18.66
CA HIS A 29 0.36 -15.26 -19.32
C HIS A 29 1.44 -15.40 -20.40
N ARG A 30 1.24 -14.71 -21.53
CA ARG A 30 2.20 -14.75 -22.65
C ARG A 30 3.50 -14.02 -22.33
N ASP A 31 3.38 -12.90 -21.63
CA ASP A 31 4.51 -12.08 -21.24
C ASP A 31 5.25 -12.71 -20.06
N ARG A 32 6.58 -12.58 -20.08
CA ARG A 32 7.48 -13.12 -19.05
C ARG A 32 8.14 -11.99 -18.29
N LEU A 33 8.21 -12.13 -16.97
CA LEU A 33 8.95 -11.21 -16.12
C LEU A 33 10.45 -11.43 -16.35
N GLY A 34 11.18 -10.36 -16.67
CA GLY A 34 12.61 -10.44 -17.02
C GLY A 34 12.92 -11.43 -18.16
N GLY A 35 11.94 -11.72 -19.04
CA GLY A 35 12.10 -12.64 -20.18
C GLY A 35 12.14 -14.14 -19.84
N SER A 36 12.21 -14.53 -18.56
CA SER A 36 12.41 -15.94 -18.16
C SER A 36 11.35 -16.49 -17.22
N VAL A 37 10.80 -15.66 -16.32
CA VAL A 37 9.80 -16.06 -15.32
C VAL A 37 8.39 -15.97 -15.91
N MET A 38 7.61 -17.05 -15.81
CA MET A 38 6.22 -17.08 -16.27
C MET A 38 5.28 -16.67 -15.15
N ILE A 39 4.10 -16.13 -15.51
CA ILE A 39 3.00 -15.91 -14.59
C ILE A 39 1.89 -16.91 -14.91
N VAL A 40 1.46 -17.64 -13.89
CA VAL A 40 0.38 -18.62 -13.93
C VAL A 40 -0.78 -18.09 -13.09
N GLU A 41 -1.90 -17.80 -13.74
CA GLU A 41 -3.12 -17.32 -13.13
C GLU A 41 -4.09 -18.46 -12.85
N LYS A 42 -4.76 -18.41 -11.69
CA LYS A 42 -5.73 -19.41 -11.24
C LYS A 42 -7.04 -18.75 -10.83
N HIS A 43 -8.15 -19.38 -11.25
CA HIS A 43 -9.53 -18.92 -11.04
C HIS A 43 -10.31 -19.92 -10.18
N PRO A 44 -10.04 -19.99 -8.87
CA PRO A 44 -10.80 -20.84 -7.97
C PRO A 44 -12.25 -20.33 -7.83
N PRO A 45 -13.29 -21.19 -7.91
CA PRO A 45 -14.70 -20.76 -7.94
C PRO A 45 -15.21 -19.94 -6.74
N SER A 46 -14.48 -19.93 -5.62
CA SER A 46 -14.92 -19.31 -4.37
C SER A 46 -13.77 -18.62 -3.62
N GLY A 47 -12.80 -18.08 -4.35
CA GLY A 47 -11.69 -17.35 -3.75
C GLY A 47 -11.09 -16.32 -4.68
N PRO A 48 -10.00 -15.68 -4.24
CA PRO A 48 -9.32 -14.67 -5.05
C PRO A 48 -8.77 -15.27 -6.35
N ILE A 49 -8.59 -14.42 -7.35
CA ILE A 49 -7.67 -14.72 -8.43
C ILE A 49 -6.26 -14.82 -7.85
N THR A 50 -5.58 -15.94 -8.08
CA THR A 50 -4.22 -16.16 -7.59
C THR A 50 -3.26 -16.17 -8.78
N LEU A 51 -2.34 -15.22 -8.79
CA LEU A 51 -1.26 -15.11 -9.76
C LEU A 51 -0.01 -15.66 -9.11
N MET A 52 0.62 -16.67 -9.71
CA MET A 52 1.82 -17.31 -9.20
C MET A 52 2.95 -17.18 -10.22
N THR A 53 4.18 -17.00 -9.75
CA THR A 53 5.34 -17.12 -10.63
C THR A 53 5.70 -18.58 -10.85
N ALA A 54 6.20 -18.90 -12.04
CA ALA A 54 6.91 -20.13 -12.32
C ALA A 54 8.29 -19.79 -12.89
N GLY A 55 9.31 -19.89 -12.06
CA GLY A 55 10.71 -19.66 -12.42
C GLY A 55 11.47 -18.73 -11.46
N VAL A 56 10.83 -18.06 -10.50
CA VAL A 56 11.55 -17.23 -9.51
C VAL A 56 12.49 -18.09 -8.67
N SER A 57 12.10 -19.34 -8.42
CA SER A 57 12.92 -20.35 -7.72
C SER A 57 14.28 -20.60 -8.39
N ARG A 58 14.44 -20.22 -9.66
CA ARG A 58 15.67 -20.35 -10.44
C ARG A 58 16.55 -19.10 -10.41
N LEU A 59 16.08 -18.00 -9.85
CA LEU A 59 16.92 -16.82 -9.64
C LEU A 59 17.97 -17.14 -8.56
N PRO A 60 19.24 -16.73 -8.76
CA PRO A 60 20.28 -17.00 -7.78
C PRO A 60 20.04 -16.18 -6.51
N LEU A 61 19.93 -16.86 -5.37
CA LEU A 61 19.82 -16.26 -4.05
C LEU A 61 21.16 -16.41 -3.29
N GLU A 62 21.55 -15.37 -2.56
CA GLU A 62 22.72 -15.41 -1.66
C GLU A 62 22.42 -16.15 -0.35
N ALA A 63 21.16 -16.14 0.08
CA ALA A 63 20.68 -16.84 1.27
C ALA A 63 19.18 -17.15 1.16
N GLY A 64 18.73 -18.15 1.92
CA GLY A 64 17.32 -18.58 1.96
C GLY A 64 17.04 -19.82 1.11
N ARG A 65 15.81 -20.34 1.21
CA ARG A 65 15.34 -21.43 0.35
C ARG A 65 14.84 -20.85 -0.98
N PRO A 66 14.87 -21.62 -2.07
CA PRO A 66 14.19 -21.24 -3.29
C PRO A 66 12.69 -21.00 -3.01
N CYS A 67 12.11 -20.03 -3.70
CA CYS A 67 10.71 -19.68 -3.53
C CYS A 67 10.07 -19.33 -4.88
N GLU A 68 8.75 -19.46 -4.95
CA GLU A 68 7.94 -18.73 -5.93
C GLU A 68 7.17 -17.63 -5.21
N LEU A 69 6.68 -16.67 -5.98
CA LEU A 69 5.88 -15.56 -5.49
C LEU A 69 4.43 -15.78 -5.91
N ALA A 70 3.50 -15.34 -5.07
CA ALA A 70 2.09 -15.28 -5.42
C ALA A 70 1.49 -13.92 -5.06
N VAL A 71 0.49 -13.48 -5.81
CA VAL A 71 -0.37 -12.35 -5.46
C VAL A 71 -1.81 -12.81 -5.59
N GLU A 72 -2.63 -12.43 -4.61
CA GLU A 72 -4.07 -12.68 -4.65
C GLU A 72 -4.81 -11.35 -4.77
N VAL A 73 -5.74 -11.27 -5.73
CA VAL A 73 -6.56 -10.09 -6.01
C VAL A 73 -8.01 -10.50 -6.29
N VAL A 74 -8.93 -9.53 -6.27
CA VAL A 74 -10.28 -9.74 -6.82
C VAL A 74 -10.24 -9.85 -8.35
N ASP A 75 -11.27 -10.47 -8.93
CA ASP A 75 -11.39 -10.59 -10.38
C ASP A 75 -11.49 -9.21 -11.05
N GLY A 76 -10.84 -9.08 -12.21
CA GLY A 76 -10.67 -7.82 -12.94
C GLY A 76 -9.45 -6.99 -12.52
N GLN A 77 -8.73 -7.35 -11.45
CA GLN A 77 -7.58 -6.61 -10.94
C GLN A 77 -6.23 -7.31 -11.17
N GLN A 78 -6.18 -8.28 -12.07
CA GLN A 78 -4.98 -9.08 -12.34
C GLN A 78 -3.75 -8.26 -12.71
N GLY A 79 -3.96 -7.14 -13.42
CA GLY A 79 -2.88 -6.21 -13.78
C GLY A 79 -2.10 -5.70 -12.56
N ALA A 80 -2.79 -5.47 -11.43
CA ALA A 80 -2.14 -5.06 -10.18
C ALA A 80 -1.20 -6.14 -9.63
N GLY A 81 -1.64 -7.41 -9.68
CA GLY A 81 -0.79 -8.53 -9.27
C GLY A 81 0.41 -8.72 -10.18
N VAL A 82 0.25 -8.53 -11.50
CA VAL A 82 1.37 -8.59 -12.45
C VAL A 82 2.42 -7.51 -12.15
N VAL A 83 2.01 -6.26 -11.89
CA VAL A 83 2.94 -5.18 -11.53
C VAL A 83 3.69 -5.49 -10.23
N ALA A 84 3.01 -6.02 -9.21
CA ALA A 84 3.62 -6.39 -7.94
C ALA A 84 4.66 -7.52 -8.12
N LEU A 85 4.31 -8.57 -8.86
CA LEU A 85 5.23 -9.66 -9.18
C LEU A 85 6.45 -9.17 -9.96
N HIS A 86 6.26 -8.27 -10.93
CA HIS A 86 7.37 -7.67 -11.68
C HIS A 86 8.35 -6.96 -10.75
N ARG A 87 7.85 -6.08 -9.87
CA ARG A 87 8.68 -5.32 -8.91
C ARG A 87 9.49 -6.22 -7.99
N LEU A 88 8.88 -7.30 -7.49
CA LEU A 88 9.57 -8.23 -6.61
C LEU A 88 10.57 -9.11 -7.35
N CYS A 89 10.27 -9.54 -8.57
CA CYS A 89 11.24 -10.24 -9.41
C CYS A 89 12.46 -9.37 -9.69
N ASP A 90 12.27 -8.08 -10.01
CA ASP A 90 13.37 -7.13 -10.19
C ASP A 90 14.19 -6.98 -8.90
N MET A 91 13.51 -6.85 -7.76
CA MET A 91 14.17 -6.75 -6.45
C MET A 91 15.03 -7.99 -6.15
N ILE A 92 14.50 -9.20 -6.38
CA ILE A 92 15.24 -10.45 -6.17
C ILE A 92 16.41 -10.55 -7.15
N ALA A 93 16.21 -10.20 -8.43
CA ALA A 93 17.26 -10.26 -9.44
C ALA A 93 18.43 -9.30 -9.12
N VAL A 94 18.12 -8.12 -8.59
CA VAL A 94 19.11 -7.09 -8.23
C VAL A 94 19.79 -7.40 -6.90
N ASN A 95 19.02 -7.69 -5.85
CA ASN A 95 19.53 -7.82 -4.49
C ASN A 95 19.94 -9.25 -4.12
N ARG A 96 19.54 -10.24 -4.92
CA ARG A 96 19.76 -11.68 -4.68
C ARG A 96 19.30 -12.16 -3.31
N LEU A 97 18.28 -11.50 -2.77
CA LEU A 97 17.65 -11.83 -1.52
C LEU A 97 16.15 -11.97 -1.74
N PRO A 98 15.54 -12.97 -1.13
CA PRO A 98 14.12 -13.15 -1.26
C PRO A 98 13.39 -12.13 -0.34
N PRO A 99 12.15 -11.70 -0.64
CA PRO A 99 11.45 -10.69 0.14
C PRO A 99 11.25 -11.09 1.62
N PRO A 100 11.64 -10.27 2.60
CA PRO A 100 11.58 -10.63 4.01
C PRO A 100 10.13 -10.83 4.52
N PRO A 101 9.79 -11.98 5.14
CA PRO A 101 8.48 -12.22 5.73
C PRO A 101 8.06 -11.16 6.76
N GLY A 102 6.86 -10.60 6.60
CA GLY A 102 6.29 -9.63 7.54
C GLY A 102 6.94 -8.24 7.56
N VAL A 103 7.99 -8.01 6.77
CA VAL A 103 8.62 -6.69 6.64
C VAL A 103 7.98 -5.93 5.49
N VAL A 104 7.61 -4.69 5.73
CA VAL A 104 6.97 -3.82 4.73
C VAL A 104 8.01 -3.31 3.74
N MET A 105 7.72 -3.48 2.45
CA MET A 105 8.53 -3.02 1.34
C MET A 105 7.87 -1.78 0.74
N HIS A 106 8.40 -0.61 1.09
CA HIS A 106 7.84 0.68 0.69
C HIS A 106 8.25 1.08 -0.72
N SER A 107 7.31 1.73 -1.41
CA SER A 107 7.54 2.53 -2.61
C SER A 107 7.50 4.01 -2.22
N PRO A 108 8.28 4.89 -2.86
CA PRO A 108 8.23 6.33 -2.60
C PRO A 108 6.85 6.99 -2.83
N GLY A 109 5.98 6.31 -3.58
CA GLY A 109 4.59 6.67 -3.78
C GLY A 109 3.78 5.48 -4.32
N PRO A 110 2.48 5.67 -4.60
CA PRO A 110 1.66 4.65 -5.21
C PRO A 110 2.28 4.13 -6.51
N PHE A 111 2.19 2.82 -6.71
CA PHE A 111 2.78 2.18 -7.89
C PHE A 111 1.79 1.49 -8.81
N LEU A 112 0.51 1.61 -8.47
CA LEU A 112 -0.60 1.23 -9.32
C LEU A 112 -1.40 2.49 -9.60
N ASP A 113 -1.52 2.84 -10.87
CA ASP A 113 -2.19 4.05 -11.31
C ASP A 113 -3.63 4.10 -10.80
N GLY A 114 -4.03 5.25 -10.23
CA GLY A 114 -5.37 5.46 -9.71
C GLY A 114 -5.68 4.73 -8.39
N THR A 115 -4.67 4.26 -7.67
CA THR A 115 -4.84 3.62 -6.35
C THR A 115 -3.92 4.21 -5.30
N ASP A 116 -4.15 3.82 -4.04
CA ASP A 116 -3.31 4.19 -2.89
C ASP A 116 -2.24 3.15 -2.55
N ILE A 117 -2.09 2.11 -3.38
CA ILE A 117 -1.16 1.00 -3.13
C ILE A 117 0.28 1.47 -3.29
N SER A 118 0.97 1.61 -2.17
CA SER A 118 2.32 2.16 -2.08
C SER A 118 3.30 1.25 -1.34
N ALA A 119 2.87 0.08 -0.87
CA ALA A 119 3.77 -0.89 -0.25
C ALA A 119 3.34 -2.34 -0.53
N MET A 120 4.24 -3.25 -0.20
CA MET A 120 4.04 -4.70 -0.29
C MET A 120 4.52 -5.38 0.98
N VAL A 121 3.91 -6.48 1.37
CA VAL A 121 4.40 -7.33 2.47
C VAL A 121 4.16 -8.79 2.14
N VAL A 122 5.07 -9.66 2.57
CA VAL A 122 4.86 -11.12 2.48
C VAL A 122 3.94 -11.55 3.62
N GLY A 123 2.75 -12.03 3.27
CA GLY A 123 1.75 -12.59 4.17
C GLY A 123 1.48 -14.07 3.87
N ARG A 124 0.46 -14.63 4.55
CA ARG A 124 -0.02 -15.99 4.27
C ARG A 124 -1.02 -15.97 3.13
N SER A 125 -1.06 -17.02 2.30
CA SER A 125 -2.12 -17.17 1.30
C SER A 125 -3.49 -17.35 1.95
N SER A 126 -4.55 -17.09 1.19
CA SER A 126 -5.92 -17.42 1.59
C SER A 126 -6.17 -18.93 1.64
N TRP A 127 -5.24 -19.71 1.08
CA TRP A 127 -5.32 -21.16 0.87
C TRP A 127 -4.48 -21.97 1.86
N GLY A 128 -3.64 -21.30 2.66
CA GLY A 128 -2.76 -21.91 3.65
C GLY A 128 -1.66 -22.79 3.04
N GLN A 129 -1.24 -23.80 3.80
CA GLN A 129 -0.09 -24.67 3.45
C GLN A 129 -0.21 -25.35 2.08
N ALA A 130 -1.43 -25.56 1.58
CA ALA A 130 -1.65 -26.15 0.26
C ALA A 130 -1.06 -25.30 -0.88
N ILE A 131 -0.89 -24.00 -0.66
CA ILE A 131 -0.19 -23.09 -1.57
C ILE A 131 1.17 -22.70 -1.03
N ASP A 132 1.26 -22.39 0.27
CA ASP A 132 2.45 -21.77 0.86
C ASP A 132 3.68 -22.69 0.85
N GLU A 133 3.50 -24.01 0.82
CA GLU A 133 4.60 -24.98 0.90
C GLU A 133 4.75 -25.80 -0.38
N VAL A 134 5.94 -25.75 -0.98
CA VAL A 134 6.29 -26.57 -2.15
C VAL A 134 6.88 -27.89 -1.68
N ARG A 135 6.30 -29.00 -2.16
CA ARG A 135 6.69 -30.35 -1.74
C ARG A 135 7.16 -31.20 -2.91
N ASP A 136 8.16 -32.04 -2.67
CA ASP A 136 8.60 -33.07 -3.62
C ASP A 136 7.60 -34.24 -3.68
N ASP A 137 7.82 -35.18 -4.61
CA ASP A 137 6.98 -36.39 -4.78
C ASP A 137 6.97 -37.31 -3.54
N ARG A 138 7.89 -37.11 -2.58
CA ARG A 138 7.96 -37.84 -1.31
C ARG A 138 7.27 -37.08 -0.17
N GLY A 139 6.75 -35.89 -0.45
CA GLY A 139 6.08 -35.02 0.51
C GLY A 139 7.00 -34.13 1.34
N ASN A 140 8.32 -34.11 1.08
CA ASN A 140 9.25 -33.24 1.79
C ASN A 140 9.10 -31.80 1.30
N ILE A 141 9.18 -30.82 2.20
CA ILE A 141 9.16 -29.40 1.84
C ILE A 141 10.51 -29.04 1.20
N VAL A 142 10.49 -28.61 -0.06
CA VAL A 142 11.68 -28.20 -0.83
C VAL A 142 11.76 -26.68 -1.02
N GLY A 143 10.67 -25.97 -0.74
CA GLY A 143 10.64 -24.51 -0.73
C GLY A 143 9.26 -23.98 -0.39
N ASP A 144 9.05 -22.70 -0.67
CA ASP A 144 7.85 -21.97 -0.27
C ASP A 144 7.26 -21.18 -1.44
N VAL A 145 5.96 -20.87 -1.35
CA VAL A 145 5.31 -19.82 -2.14
C VAL A 145 5.04 -18.64 -1.23
N TRP A 146 5.61 -17.48 -1.54
CA TRP A 146 5.45 -16.28 -0.73
C TRP A 146 4.33 -15.43 -1.29
N THR A 147 3.21 -15.40 -0.56
CA THR A 147 2.05 -14.60 -0.97
C THR A 147 2.24 -13.16 -0.57
N ILE A 148 2.17 -12.29 -1.57
CA ILE A 148 2.41 -10.86 -1.47
C ILE A 148 1.07 -10.16 -1.30
N ARG A 149 1.04 -9.26 -0.32
CA ARG A 149 -0.11 -8.43 0.02
C ARG A 149 0.23 -7.01 -0.36
N LEU A 150 -0.64 -6.43 -1.17
CA LEU A 150 -0.54 -5.03 -1.60
C LEU A 150 -1.14 -4.17 -0.51
N LEU A 151 -0.40 -3.16 -0.07
CA LEU A 151 -0.81 -2.29 1.04
C LEU A 151 -0.97 -0.85 0.58
N THR A 152 -1.99 -0.18 1.10
CA THR A 152 -2.08 1.28 1.05
C THR A 152 -1.04 1.92 1.97
N SER A 153 -0.79 3.23 1.84
CA SER A 153 0.14 3.95 2.72
C SER A 153 -0.23 3.87 4.20
N GLY A 154 -1.53 3.95 4.53
CA GLY A 154 -2.01 3.80 5.92
C GLY A 154 -1.82 2.39 6.47
N GLU A 155 -2.07 1.38 5.65
CA GLU A 155 -1.84 -0.02 6.04
C GLU A 155 -0.36 -0.32 6.22
N ALA A 156 0.49 0.24 5.35
CA ALA A 156 1.95 0.14 5.46
C ALA A 156 2.43 0.71 6.80
N GLN A 157 1.98 1.91 7.14
CA GLN A 157 2.30 2.55 8.43
C GLN A 157 1.81 1.71 9.61
N LEU A 158 0.57 1.20 9.56
CA LEU A 158 0.03 0.33 10.60
C LEU A 158 0.85 -0.96 10.75
N ALA A 159 1.31 -1.54 9.63
CA ALA A 159 2.19 -2.71 9.65
C ALA A 159 3.57 -2.40 10.25
N ASP A 160 4.14 -1.23 9.99
CA ASP A 160 5.42 -0.82 10.60
C ASP A 160 5.30 -0.65 12.12
N GLU A 161 4.21 -0.03 12.57
CA GLU A 161 4.00 0.27 13.98
C GLU A 161 3.56 -0.95 14.80
N GLN A 162 2.72 -1.81 14.22
CA GLN A 162 2.00 -2.85 14.96
C GLN A 162 2.13 -4.26 14.35
N GLY A 163 2.87 -4.39 13.25
CA GLY A 163 3.04 -5.62 12.50
C GLY A 163 1.87 -5.92 11.55
N TYR A 164 2.14 -6.73 10.52
CA TYR A 164 1.16 -7.08 9.49
C TYR A 164 -0.14 -7.72 10.04
N ALA A 165 -0.07 -8.45 11.15
CA ALA A 165 -1.26 -9.02 11.80
C ALA A 165 -2.26 -7.95 12.29
N ALA A 166 -1.82 -6.73 12.59
CA ALA A 166 -2.70 -5.61 12.91
C ALA A 166 -3.47 -5.13 11.69
N VAL A 167 -2.82 -5.09 10.52
CA VAL A 167 -3.44 -4.76 9.23
C VAL A 167 -4.50 -5.77 8.86
N GLU A 168 -4.20 -7.06 8.96
CA GLU A 168 -5.20 -8.12 8.68
C GLU A 168 -6.42 -7.98 9.59
N ARG A 169 -6.22 -7.65 10.88
CA ARG A 169 -7.33 -7.42 11.81
C ARG A 169 -8.15 -6.18 11.42
N ALA A 170 -7.48 -5.08 11.08
CA ALA A 170 -8.13 -3.83 10.67
C ALA A 170 -8.94 -3.99 9.38
N ALA A 171 -8.44 -4.80 8.43
CA ALA A 171 -9.12 -5.11 7.18
C ALA A 171 -10.26 -6.14 7.33
N GLY A 172 -10.53 -6.66 8.54
CA GLY A 172 -11.52 -7.72 8.74
C GLY A 172 -11.08 -9.10 8.23
N GLY A 173 -9.77 -9.30 8.06
CA GLY A 173 -9.11 -10.51 7.59
C GLY A 173 -8.38 -10.31 6.24
N PRO A 174 -7.66 -11.34 5.75
CA PRO A 174 -6.90 -11.26 4.51
C PRO A 174 -7.75 -10.91 3.28
N ALA A 175 -9.03 -11.31 3.28
CA ALA A 175 -9.96 -11.02 2.20
C ALA A 175 -10.21 -9.51 2.00
N GLY A 176 -10.12 -8.71 3.07
CA GLY A 176 -10.26 -7.25 3.00
C GLY A 176 -9.10 -6.54 2.31
N LEU A 177 -8.00 -7.26 2.02
CA LEU A 177 -6.80 -6.73 1.36
C LEU A 177 -6.71 -7.11 -0.12
N LEU A 178 -7.68 -7.85 -0.66
CA LEU A 178 -7.65 -8.36 -2.03
C LEU A 178 -8.02 -7.29 -3.08
N ASP A 179 -8.87 -6.34 -2.71
CA ASP A 179 -9.29 -5.25 -3.60
C ASP A 179 -8.27 -4.11 -3.54
N VAL A 180 -7.53 -3.89 -4.62
CA VAL A 180 -6.50 -2.84 -4.70
C VAL A 180 -7.08 -1.43 -4.85
N THR A 181 -8.37 -1.32 -5.14
CA THR A 181 -9.12 -0.07 -5.21
C THR A 181 -9.82 0.28 -3.90
N ARG A 182 -9.67 -0.58 -2.88
CA ARG A 182 -10.28 -0.33 -1.57
C ARG A 182 -9.87 1.04 -1.05
N ALA A 183 -10.84 1.72 -0.44
CA ALA A 183 -10.53 2.85 0.41
C ALA A 183 -9.58 2.38 1.50
N ARG A 184 -8.58 3.21 1.80
CA ARG A 184 -7.53 2.99 2.82
C ARG A 184 -8.04 2.20 4.03
N ALA A 185 -7.76 0.89 4.09
CA ALA A 185 -8.18 0.08 5.22
C ALA A 185 -7.28 0.50 6.41
N GLY A 186 -7.84 1.21 7.38
CA GLY A 186 -7.06 1.82 8.46
C GLY A 186 -6.91 3.34 8.38
N ALA A 187 -7.59 4.03 7.46
CA ALA A 187 -7.97 5.44 7.69
C ALA A 187 -9.11 5.56 8.73
N THR A 188 -9.11 4.68 9.73
CA THR A 188 -10.15 4.58 10.76
C THR A 188 -9.48 4.68 12.12
N ALA A 189 -9.87 5.71 12.87
CA ALA A 189 -9.45 6.09 14.21
C ALA A 189 -7.97 6.42 14.41
N HIS A 190 -6.99 5.66 13.91
CA HIS A 190 -5.60 5.85 14.38
C HIS A 190 -4.86 7.02 13.72
N GLN A 191 -4.98 7.24 12.40
CA GLN A 191 -4.40 8.42 11.74
C GLN A 191 -5.12 9.70 12.19
N SER A 192 -6.44 9.61 12.33
CA SER A 192 -7.27 10.61 13.00
C SER A 192 -6.69 10.90 14.39
N ASP A 193 -6.56 9.92 15.29
CA ASP A 193 -6.08 10.10 16.67
C ASP A 193 -4.67 10.68 16.73
N VAL A 194 -3.77 10.25 15.82
CA VAL A 194 -2.41 10.79 15.73
C VAL A 194 -2.46 12.26 15.30
N LEU A 195 -3.17 12.60 14.22
CA LEU A 195 -3.29 14.00 13.76
C LEU A 195 -4.08 14.86 14.75
N PHE A 196 -5.12 14.34 15.40
CA PHE A 196 -5.89 14.99 16.45
C PHE A 196 -5.06 15.26 17.72
N SER A 197 -3.98 14.50 17.92
CA SER A 197 -2.99 14.74 18.98
C SER A 197 -1.85 15.70 18.58
N LYS A 198 -1.78 16.12 17.31
CA LYS A 198 -0.76 17.07 16.83
C LYS A 198 -1.18 18.52 17.06
N PRO A 199 -0.20 19.43 17.18
CA PRO A 199 -0.46 20.86 17.06
C PRO A 199 -0.75 21.26 15.61
N ILE A 200 -1.54 22.31 15.44
CA ILE A 200 -1.76 23.02 14.17
C ILE A 200 -1.40 24.50 14.37
N VAL A 201 -0.62 25.05 13.45
CA VAL A 201 -0.32 26.49 13.38
C VAL A 201 -1.44 27.18 12.62
N VAL A 202 -2.12 28.11 13.26
CA VAL A 202 -3.31 28.77 12.71
C VAL A 202 -3.10 30.27 12.65
N SER A 203 -3.62 30.90 11.60
CA SER A 203 -3.74 32.36 11.53
C SER A 203 -4.66 32.88 12.64
N LYS A 204 -4.26 33.96 13.34
CA LYS A 204 -5.12 34.61 14.33
C LYS A 204 -6.41 35.18 13.73
N LEU A 205 -6.48 35.35 12.40
CA LEU A 205 -7.73 35.72 11.72
C LEU A 205 -8.84 34.65 11.86
N HIS A 206 -8.51 33.43 12.27
CA HIS A 206 -9.48 32.39 12.60
C HIS A 206 -10.39 32.71 13.78
N GLU A 207 -10.09 33.76 14.55
CA GLU A 207 -11.01 34.29 15.55
C GLU A 207 -12.35 34.69 14.92
N GLN A 208 -12.31 35.25 13.71
CA GLN A 208 -13.47 35.87 13.04
C GLN A 208 -13.79 35.21 11.70
N ASN A 209 -12.89 34.43 11.12
CA ASN A 209 -13.03 33.87 9.78
C ASN A 209 -12.80 32.36 9.77
N PRO A 210 -13.60 31.59 9.00
CA PRO A 210 -13.38 30.15 8.90
C PRO A 210 -12.10 29.82 8.11
N PRO A 211 -11.58 28.58 8.23
CA PRO A 211 -10.51 28.06 7.38
C PRO A 211 -10.93 27.98 5.91
N ALA A 212 -10.09 28.55 5.05
CA ALA A 212 -10.19 28.39 3.62
C ALA A 212 -9.11 27.42 3.09
N TRP A 213 -7.94 27.36 3.74
CA TRP A 213 -6.91 26.36 3.45
C TRP A 213 -6.45 25.68 4.72
N VAL A 214 -6.23 24.36 4.62
CA VAL A 214 -5.55 23.56 5.65
C VAL A 214 -4.50 22.71 4.94
N THR A 215 -3.26 22.76 5.41
CA THR A 215 -2.12 22.07 4.79
C THR A 215 -1.47 21.14 5.79
N LEU A 216 -1.15 19.91 5.37
CA LEU A 216 -0.25 19.02 6.07
C LEU A 216 1.09 19.09 5.34
N GLU A 217 2.05 19.82 5.90
CA GLU A 217 3.37 20.01 5.33
C GLU A 217 4.15 18.69 5.22
N ASP A 218 5.18 18.65 4.38
CA ASP A 218 6.03 17.45 4.17
C ASP A 218 6.71 16.95 5.47
N ASP A 219 7.01 17.86 6.39
CA ASP A 219 7.59 17.55 7.70
C ASP A 219 6.53 17.09 8.74
N GLY A 220 5.26 17.04 8.34
CA GLY A 220 4.15 16.61 9.15
C GLY A 220 3.57 17.69 10.07
N MET A 221 3.97 18.96 9.91
CA MET A 221 3.33 20.12 10.55
C MET A 221 2.00 20.43 9.87
N LEU A 222 0.98 20.77 10.66
CA LEU A 222 -0.29 21.25 10.15
C LEU A 222 -0.32 22.78 10.19
N THR A 223 -0.79 23.40 9.11
CA THR A 223 -1.02 24.85 9.02
C THR A 223 -2.45 25.14 8.52
N SER A 224 -3.02 26.27 8.93
CA SER A 224 -4.34 26.73 8.46
C SER A 224 -4.38 28.24 8.31
N VAL A 225 -4.97 28.71 7.20
CA VAL A 225 -5.16 30.12 6.86
C VAL A 225 -6.57 30.42 6.34
N THR A 226 -6.98 31.68 6.44
CA THR A 226 -8.33 32.15 6.07
C THR A 226 -8.43 32.62 4.61
N GLY A 227 -7.29 32.88 3.95
CA GLY A 227 -7.23 33.51 2.63
C GLY A 227 -7.27 35.02 2.63
N LEU A 228 -7.39 35.63 3.81
CA LEU A 228 -7.40 37.08 3.98
C LEU A 228 -6.03 37.61 4.39
N GLU A 229 -5.09 36.71 4.67
CA GLU A 229 -3.71 37.04 4.98
C GLU A 229 -2.99 37.56 3.72
N ASP A 230 -2.38 38.74 3.82
CA ASP A 230 -1.47 39.24 2.80
C ASP A 230 -0.02 38.78 3.05
N GLU A 231 0.89 39.02 2.10
CA GLU A 231 2.29 38.60 2.22
C GLU A 231 2.98 39.15 3.48
N ALA A 232 2.66 40.39 3.87
CA ALA A 232 3.24 41.01 5.06
C ALA A 232 2.73 40.34 6.34
N TYR A 233 1.46 39.93 6.36
CA TYR A 233 0.85 39.20 7.46
C TYR A 233 1.48 37.81 7.63
N VAL A 234 1.61 37.05 6.53
CA VAL A 234 2.17 35.70 6.53
C VAL A 234 3.65 35.70 6.94
N ALA A 235 4.40 36.75 6.60
CA ALA A 235 5.81 36.85 6.94
C ALA A 235 6.10 37.11 8.43
N ASP A 236 5.10 37.51 9.21
CA ASP A 236 5.24 37.81 10.64
C ASP A 236 4.73 36.64 11.50
N PRO A 237 5.62 35.88 12.18
CA PRO A 237 5.21 34.74 13.00
C PRO A 237 4.32 35.12 14.18
N ASP A 238 4.35 36.38 14.64
CA ASP A 238 3.49 36.85 15.73
C ASP A 238 2.00 36.91 15.32
N ASN A 239 1.70 36.80 14.03
CA ASN A 239 0.33 36.71 13.51
C ASN A 239 -0.27 35.29 13.56
N PHE A 240 0.54 34.30 13.93
CA PHE A 240 0.12 32.92 14.05
C PHE A 240 0.08 32.47 15.50
N GLU A 241 -0.68 31.44 15.76
CA GLU A 241 -0.71 30.77 17.06
C GLU A 241 -0.85 29.26 16.89
N VAL A 242 -0.59 28.51 17.96
CA VAL A 242 -0.62 27.06 17.94
C VAL A 242 -1.86 26.58 18.68
N TRP A 243 -2.71 25.82 18.00
CA TRP A 243 -3.85 25.14 18.61
C TRP A 243 -3.65 23.63 18.60
N ASP A 244 -4.39 22.92 19.45
CA ASP A 244 -4.56 21.48 19.30
C ASP A 244 -5.53 21.20 18.16
N VAL A 245 -5.26 20.20 17.32
CA VAL A 245 -6.14 19.83 16.20
C VAL A 245 -7.54 19.46 16.67
N ALA A 246 -7.67 18.84 17.85
CA ALA A 246 -8.98 18.57 18.46
C ALA A 246 -9.79 19.85 18.72
N ASN A 247 -9.16 20.93 19.17
CA ASN A 247 -9.81 22.23 19.37
C ASN A 247 -10.16 22.87 18.02
N PHE A 248 -9.24 22.81 17.06
CA PHE A 248 -9.47 23.30 15.71
C PHE A 248 -10.68 22.64 15.05
N VAL A 249 -10.81 21.31 15.11
CA VAL A 249 -11.96 20.59 14.56
C VAL A 249 -13.24 20.83 15.35
N ALA A 250 -13.17 20.96 16.68
CA ALA A 250 -14.32 21.36 17.47
C ALA A 250 -14.88 22.72 17.02
N ARG A 251 -14.01 23.63 16.57
CA ARG A 251 -14.39 24.96 16.05
C ARG A 251 -14.79 24.93 14.57
N PHE A 252 -14.17 24.07 13.76
CA PHE A 252 -14.38 23.96 12.32
C PHE A 252 -14.62 22.50 11.90
N PRO A 253 -15.79 21.91 12.24
CA PRO A 253 -16.00 20.47 12.13
C PRO A 253 -15.89 19.92 10.70
N TRP A 254 -16.17 20.73 9.70
CA TRP A 254 -16.11 20.33 8.29
C TRP A 254 -14.68 20.02 7.80
N THR A 255 -13.66 20.42 8.55
CA THR A 255 -12.25 20.11 8.23
C THR A 255 -11.84 18.69 8.63
N GLU A 256 -12.65 18.00 9.45
CA GLU A 256 -12.38 16.65 9.95
C GLU A 256 -12.15 15.64 8.82
N GLY A 257 -12.91 15.74 7.73
CA GLY A 257 -12.77 14.84 6.59
C GLY A 257 -11.38 14.91 5.95
N PHE A 258 -10.86 16.13 5.75
CA PHE A 258 -9.50 16.32 5.25
C PHE A 258 -8.46 15.85 6.26
N LEU A 259 -8.57 16.30 7.52
CA LEU A 259 -7.60 15.97 8.56
C LEU A 259 -7.53 14.46 8.84
N GLY A 260 -8.63 13.72 8.61
CA GLY A 260 -8.63 12.26 8.70
C GLY A 260 -7.96 11.54 7.52
N ALA A 261 -7.79 12.20 6.37
CA ALA A 261 -7.34 11.60 5.12
C ALA A 261 -6.00 12.16 4.59
N ALA A 262 -5.57 13.32 5.07
CA ALA A 262 -4.42 14.08 4.56
C ALA A 262 -3.10 13.28 4.57
N ARG A 263 -2.25 13.59 3.59
CA ARG A 263 -0.85 13.14 3.45
C ARG A 263 0.10 14.34 3.60
N PRO A 264 1.37 14.11 4.00
CA PRO A 264 2.40 15.13 3.87
C PRO A 264 2.45 15.69 2.44
N GLY A 265 2.44 17.01 2.34
CA GLY A 265 2.33 17.78 1.10
C GLY A 265 0.89 18.14 0.69
N ASP A 266 -0.15 17.53 1.26
CA ASP A 266 -1.53 17.82 0.86
C ASP A 266 -1.99 19.19 1.40
N THR A 267 -2.64 19.96 0.52
CA THR A 267 -3.36 21.19 0.89
C THR A 267 -4.83 21.06 0.49
N ALA A 268 -5.74 21.16 1.46
CA ALA A 268 -7.17 21.25 1.19
C ALA A 268 -7.63 22.70 1.13
N ARG A 269 -8.39 23.02 0.08
CA ARG A 269 -9.08 24.29 -0.08
C ARG A 269 -10.59 24.13 0.06
N PHE A 270 -11.18 24.84 1.01
CA PHE A 270 -12.60 24.80 1.38
C PHE A 270 -13.35 26.04 0.86
N VAL A 271 -13.46 26.20 -0.46
CA VAL A 271 -14.12 27.36 -1.08
C VAL A 271 -15.26 26.90 -1.98
N GLY A 272 -16.45 27.46 -1.77
CA GLY A 272 -17.66 27.26 -2.57
C GLY A 272 -18.12 28.54 -3.26
N ASP A 273 -19.24 28.46 -4.00
CA ASP A 273 -19.73 29.53 -4.89
C ASP A 273 -20.01 30.88 -4.18
N ASP A 274 -20.36 30.84 -2.88
CA ASP A 274 -20.70 32.02 -2.06
C ASP A 274 -19.65 32.36 -0.98
N GLY A 275 -18.45 31.74 -1.00
CA GLY A 275 -17.40 31.97 0.00
C GLY A 275 -16.75 30.68 0.50
N ILE A 276 -16.52 30.56 1.81
CA ILE A 276 -15.94 29.35 2.40
C ILE A 276 -16.98 28.23 2.46
N ASP A 277 -16.61 27.04 1.97
CA ASP A 277 -17.44 25.85 2.04
C ASP A 277 -17.33 25.20 3.42
N THR A 278 -18.44 25.26 4.18
CA THR A 278 -18.56 24.64 5.51
C THR A 278 -19.32 23.31 5.48
N SER A 279 -19.60 22.76 4.29
CA SER A 279 -20.24 21.45 4.11
C SER A 279 -19.26 20.27 4.23
N GLY A 280 -17.96 20.55 4.20
CA GLY A 280 -16.89 19.54 4.30
C GLY A 280 -16.32 19.11 2.96
N ASN A 281 -16.82 19.65 1.85
CA ASN A 281 -16.16 19.47 0.56
C ASN A 281 -14.90 20.35 0.49
N TYR A 282 -13.85 19.80 -0.13
CA TYR A 282 -12.63 20.52 -0.42
C TYR A 282 -12.03 20.05 -1.74
N VAL A 283 -11.18 20.90 -2.31
CA VAL A 283 -10.33 20.56 -3.45
C VAL A 283 -8.90 20.42 -2.93
N LEU A 284 -8.20 19.36 -3.36
CA LEU A 284 -6.77 19.23 -3.10
C LEU A 284 -5.99 20.13 -4.07
N GLU A 285 -5.21 21.06 -3.53
CA GLU A 285 -4.25 21.86 -4.28
C GLU A 285 -2.87 21.20 -4.20
N SER A 286 -2.23 21.07 -5.37
CA SER A 286 -0.89 20.49 -5.57
C SER A 286 0.15 21.56 -5.83
#